data_AF-A5JY64-F1
#
_entry.id   AF-A5JY64-F1
#
_cell.length_a   1.000
_cell.length_b   1.000
_cell.length_c   1.000
_cell.angle_alpha   90.00
_cell.angle_beta   90.00
_cell.angle_gamma   90.00
#
_symmetry.space_group_name_H-M   'P 1'
#
loop_
_entity.id
_entity.type
_entity.pdbx_description
1 polymer ?
#
loop_
_entity_poly.entity_id
_entity_poly.type
_entity_poly.pdbx_seq_one_letter_code
_entity_poly.pdbx_strand_id
1 'polypeptide(L)'
;GGDITKGLGAGANPQVGRDAALEDRERIKESITGADMVFIAAGMGGGTGTGAAPVIAEVAKELGILTVAVVTKPFSFEGKKRLAFAEQGIDELSKHVDSLITIPNEKLLKVLGRGVTLLEAFASANDVLKNAVQGIAELITRPGMINV
;
A
#
# COMPACT_ATOMS: atom_id res chain seq x y z
N GLY A 1 -1.77 16.63 6.37
CA GLY A 1 -2.56 15.70 7.19
C GLY A 1 -2.67 16.11 8.65
N GLY A 2 -1.77 16.97 9.15
CA GLY A 2 -1.81 17.52 10.50
C GLY A 2 -3.08 18.33 10.76
N ASP A 3 -3.56 19.07 9.76
CA ASP A 3 -4.74 19.93 9.93
C ASP A 3 -6.05 19.16 9.72
N ILE A 4 -6.10 18.25 8.74
CA ILE A 4 -7.31 17.48 8.41
C ILE A 4 -7.64 16.44 9.47
N THR A 5 -6.64 15.66 9.90
CA THR A 5 -6.89 14.54 10.85
C THR A 5 -6.59 14.91 12.29
N LYS A 6 -5.85 16.00 12.54
CA LYS A 6 -5.32 16.35 13.87
C LYS A 6 -4.58 15.20 14.55
N GLY A 7 -3.97 14.33 13.75
CA GLY A 7 -3.26 13.13 14.23
C GLY A 7 -4.16 11.93 14.58
N LEU A 8 -5.48 12.02 14.37
CA LEU A 8 -6.44 10.96 14.74
C LEU A 8 -6.63 9.89 13.64
N GLY A 9 -6.02 10.10 12.47
CA GLY A 9 -6.17 9.22 11.30
C GLY A 9 -7.46 9.47 10.51
N ALA A 10 -7.65 8.70 9.44
CA ALA A 10 -8.72 8.93 8.46
C ALA A 10 -10.08 8.31 8.80
N GLY A 11 -10.24 7.66 9.97
CA GLY A 11 -11.53 7.12 10.42
C GLY A 11 -12.18 6.12 9.45
N ALA A 12 -11.38 5.29 8.77
CA ALA A 12 -11.83 4.37 7.71
C ALA A 12 -12.55 5.04 6.51
N ASN A 13 -12.35 6.34 6.30
CA ASN A 13 -12.83 7.08 5.14
C ASN A 13 -11.68 7.34 4.15
N PRO A 14 -11.69 6.73 2.95
CA PRO A 14 -10.65 6.96 1.94
C PRO A 14 -10.51 8.44 1.54
N GLN A 15 -11.61 9.20 1.48
CA GLN A 15 -11.56 10.60 1.07
C GLN A 15 -10.71 11.43 2.04
N VAL A 16 -10.84 11.19 3.35
CA VAL A 16 -10.02 11.88 4.36
C VAL A 16 -8.53 11.53 4.20
N GLY A 17 -8.22 10.27 3.87
CA GLY A 17 -6.85 9.85 3.57
C GLY A 17 -6.28 10.56 2.34
N ARG A 18 -7.09 10.70 1.28
CA ARG A 18 -6.72 11.42 0.07
C ARG A 18 -6.49 12.90 0.33
N ASP A 19 -7.43 13.58 0.99
CA ASP A 19 -7.33 15.01 1.28
C ASP A 19 -6.11 15.29 2.18
N ALA A 20 -5.86 14.43 3.17
CA ALA A 20 -4.67 14.53 4.02
C ALA A 20 -3.35 14.38 3.24
N ALA A 21 -3.30 13.52 2.22
CA ALA A 21 -2.13 13.37 1.37
C ALA A 21 -1.97 14.54 0.38
N LEU A 22 -3.07 15.10 -0.13
CA LEU A 22 -3.05 16.30 -0.97
C LEU A 22 -2.57 17.54 -0.19
N GLU A 23 -3.00 17.68 1.06
CA GLU A 23 -2.51 18.71 1.99
C GLU A 23 -0.98 18.61 2.16
N ASP A 24 -0.45 17.39 2.28
CA ASP A 24 0.98 17.13 2.46
C ASP A 24 1.75 16.91 1.14
N ARG A 25 1.17 17.27 -0.03
CA ARG A 25 1.73 16.91 -1.35
C ARG A 25 3.18 17.38 -1.54
N GLU A 26 3.47 18.64 -1.22
CA GLU A 26 4.83 19.18 -1.35
C GLU A 26 5.82 18.46 -0.42
N ARG A 27 5.40 18.13 0.80
CA ARG A 27 6.24 17.37 1.74
C ARG A 27 6.51 15.96 1.27
N ILE A 28 5.52 15.30 0.66
CA ILE A 28 5.69 13.98 0.03
C ILE A 28 6.71 14.10 -1.11
N LYS A 29 6.55 15.09 -1.98
CA LYS A 29 7.44 15.35 -3.12
C LYS A 29 8.89 15.55 -2.66
N GLU A 30 9.10 16.42 -1.67
CA GLU A 30 10.43 16.66 -1.09
C GLU A 30 11.06 15.38 -0.53
N SER A 31 10.26 14.54 0.13
CA SER A 31 10.74 13.32 0.79
C SER A 31 11.18 12.22 -0.20
N ILE A 32 10.64 12.21 -1.41
CA ILE A 32 10.93 11.18 -2.43
C ILE A 32 11.78 11.69 -3.59
N THR A 33 12.07 13.00 -3.64
CA THR A 33 12.90 13.59 -4.70
C THR A 33 14.31 12.99 -4.70
N GLY A 34 14.77 12.58 -5.88
CA GLY A 34 16.09 11.96 -6.07
C GLY A 34 16.11 10.45 -5.89
N ALA A 35 14.99 9.81 -5.57
CA ALA A 35 14.89 8.35 -5.60
C ALA A 35 14.83 7.84 -7.05
N ASP A 36 15.57 6.77 -7.36
CA ASP A 36 15.45 6.07 -8.64
C ASP A 36 14.18 5.20 -8.69
N MET A 37 13.74 4.71 -7.53
CA MET A 37 12.60 3.83 -7.38
C MET A 37 11.90 4.06 -6.04
N VAL A 38 10.57 4.00 -6.04
CA VAL A 38 9.71 4.09 -4.84
C VAL A 38 8.83 2.85 -4.72
N PHE A 39 8.82 2.25 -3.53
CA PHE A 39 7.88 1.19 -3.16
C PHE A 39 6.75 1.75 -2.29
N ILE A 40 5.51 1.53 -2.71
CA ILE A 40 4.31 1.90 -1.96
C ILE A 40 3.70 0.64 -1.35
N ALA A 41 3.81 0.49 -0.04
CA ALA A 41 3.22 -0.62 0.70
C ALA A 41 1.97 -0.14 1.47
N ALA A 42 0.80 -0.72 1.18
CA ALA A 42 -0.44 -0.28 1.83
C ALA A 42 -1.47 -1.42 2.02
N GLY A 43 -2.19 -1.37 3.14
CA GLY A 43 -3.41 -2.16 3.33
C GLY A 43 -4.62 -1.42 2.76
N MET A 44 -5.32 -2.06 1.82
CA MET A 44 -6.46 -1.45 1.13
C MET A 44 -7.78 -1.73 1.87
N GLY A 45 -8.73 -0.82 1.73
CA GLY A 45 -10.05 -0.89 2.35
C GLY A 45 -10.19 -0.07 3.63
N GLY A 46 -9.08 0.42 4.19
CA GLY A 46 -9.06 1.44 5.24
C GLY A 46 -9.25 2.87 4.69
N GLY A 47 -8.98 3.88 5.52
CA GLY A 47 -9.04 5.29 5.12
C GLY A 47 -7.72 5.78 4.52
N THR A 48 -6.67 5.81 5.36
CA THR A 48 -5.39 6.42 4.99
C THR A 48 -4.72 5.70 3.82
N GLY A 49 -4.46 4.39 3.92
CA GLY A 49 -3.79 3.62 2.86
C GLY A 49 -4.53 3.72 1.53
N THR A 50 -5.84 3.48 1.53
CA THR A 50 -6.68 3.52 0.34
C THR A 50 -6.71 4.89 -0.34
N GLY A 51 -6.76 5.97 0.43
CA GLY A 51 -6.88 7.32 -0.10
C GLY A 51 -5.54 8.00 -0.43
N ALA A 52 -4.52 7.77 0.41
CA ALA A 52 -3.23 8.42 0.29
C ALA A 52 -2.30 7.72 -0.70
N ALA A 53 -2.33 6.39 -0.81
CA ALA A 53 -1.42 5.66 -1.69
C ALA A 53 -1.48 6.11 -3.16
N PRO A 54 -2.66 6.35 -3.78
CA PRO A 54 -2.72 6.86 -5.15
C PRO A 54 -2.10 8.26 -5.30
N VAL A 55 -2.26 9.13 -4.30
CA VAL A 55 -1.67 10.48 -4.33
C VAL A 55 -0.15 10.41 -4.25
N ILE A 56 0.40 9.55 -3.40
CA ILE A 56 1.86 9.34 -3.30
C ILE A 56 2.40 8.78 -4.63
N ALA A 57 1.69 7.83 -5.24
CA ALA A 57 2.05 7.27 -6.54
C ALA A 57 2.04 8.32 -7.66
N GLU A 58 1.01 9.17 -7.68
CA GLU A 58 0.91 10.28 -8.64
C GLU A 58 2.13 11.21 -8.54
N VAL A 59 2.51 11.62 -7.33
CA VAL A 59 3.68 12.48 -7.10
C VAL A 59 4.97 11.80 -7.56
N ALA A 60 5.14 10.50 -7.25
CA ALA A 60 6.32 9.75 -7.68
C ALA A 60 6.41 9.67 -9.22
N LYS A 61 5.27 9.43 -9.88
CA LYS A 61 5.16 9.37 -11.35
C LYS A 61 5.44 10.71 -12.01
N GLU A 62 4.98 11.82 -11.44
CA GLU A 62 5.31 13.18 -11.91
C GLU A 62 6.80 13.50 -11.85
N LEU A 63 7.52 12.92 -10.88
CA LEU A 63 8.97 13.03 -10.76
C LEU A 63 9.74 12.05 -11.66
N GLY A 64 9.05 11.20 -12.43
CA GLY A 64 9.66 10.20 -13.29
C GLY A 64 10.30 9.04 -12.53
N ILE A 65 9.89 8.79 -11.29
CA ILE A 65 10.43 7.74 -10.43
C ILE A 65 9.73 6.41 -10.74
N LEU A 66 10.50 5.33 -10.89
CA LEU A 66 9.94 4.00 -11.08
C LEU A 66 9.13 3.60 -9.83
N THR A 67 7.81 3.47 -9.99
CA THR A 67 6.89 3.35 -8.87
C THR A 67 6.24 1.97 -8.85
N VAL A 68 6.53 1.20 -7.80
CA VAL A 68 5.97 -0.15 -7.59
C VAL A 68 5.10 -0.14 -6.34
N ALA A 69 3.83 -0.53 -6.50
CA ALA A 69 2.93 -0.70 -5.37
C ALA A 69 2.76 -2.17 -4.99
N VAL A 70 2.83 -2.46 -3.69
CA VAL A 70 2.51 -3.76 -3.10
C VAL A 70 1.40 -3.54 -2.09
N VAL A 71 0.23 -4.09 -2.35
CA VAL A 71 -0.96 -3.80 -1.53
C VAL A 71 -1.71 -5.05 -1.12
N THR A 72 -2.35 -5.02 0.05
CA THR A 72 -3.21 -6.12 0.52
C THR A 72 -4.69 -5.80 0.32
N LYS A 73 -5.47 -6.79 -0.12
CA LYS A 73 -6.94 -6.75 -0.07
C LYS A 73 -7.41 -7.29 1.28
N PRO A 74 -8.45 -6.70 1.90
CA PRO A 74 -8.93 -7.11 3.21
C PRO A 74 -9.48 -8.54 3.19
N PHE A 75 -9.55 -9.18 4.35
CA PHE A 75 -10.25 -10.46 4.50
C PHE A 75 -11.74 -10.28 4.30
N SER A 76 -12.43 -11.34 3.85
CA SER A 76 -13.88 -11.29 3.63
C SER A 76 -14.67 -10.95 4.91
N PHE A 77 -14.17 -11.36 6.08
CA PHE A 77 -14.80 -11.09 7.38
C PHE A 77 -14.69 -9.63 7.83
N GLU A 78 -13.80 -8.82 7.25
CA GLU A 78 -13.65 -7.40 7.62
C GLU A 78 -14.78 -6.52 7.07
N GLY A 79 -15.63 -7.10 6.21
CA GLY A 79 -16.87 -6.52 5.75
C GLY A 79 -16.83 -6.00 4.31
N LYS A 80 -17.99 -6.07 3.65
CA LYS A 80 -18.17 -5.70 2.23
C LYS A 80 -17.77 -4.25 1.94
N LYS A 81 -17.97 -3.33 2.89
CA LYS A 81 -17.61 -1.91 2.74
C LYS A 81 -16.09 -1.72 2.58
N ARG A 82 -15.28 -2.41 3.40
CA ARG A 82 -13.81 -2.36 3.28
C ARG A 82 -13.36 -2.95 1.94
N LEU A 83 -13.95 -4.07 1.53
CA LEU A 83 -13.63 -4.67 0.23
C LEU A 83 -13.95 -3.71 -0.93
N ALA A 84 -15.11 -3.06 -0.92
CA ALA A 84 -15.49 -2.09 -1.96
C ALA A 84 -14.51 -0.90 -2.01
N PHE A 85 -14.12 -0.35 -0.86
CA PHE A 85 -13.10 0.69 -0.80
C PHE A 85 -11.74 0.20 -1.29
N ALA A 86 -11.37 -1.05 -0.97
CA ALA A 86 -10.13 -1.64 -1.44
C ALA A 86 -10.09 -1.71 -2.97
N GLU A 87 -11.14 -2.23 -3.62
CA GLU A 87 -11.21 -2.30 -5.08
C GLU A 87 -11.13 -0.90 -5.71
N GLN A 88 -11.84 0.09 -5.16
CA GLN A 88 -11.78 1.47 -5.65
C GLN A 88 -10.38 2.09 -5.52
N GLY A 89 -9.73 1.92 -4.37
CA GLY A 89 -8.38 2.44 -4.15
C GLY A 89 -7.34 1.74 -5.01
N ILE A 90 -7.49 0.44 -5.28
CA ILE A 90 -6.61 -0.34 -6.16
C ILE A 90 -6.77 0.12 -7.61
N ASP A 91 -8.01 0.32 -8.07
CA ASP A 91 -8.27 0.86 -9.41
C ASP A 91 -7.61 2.24 -9.58
N GLU A 92 -7.79 3.13 -8.61
CA GLU A 92 -7.19 4.46 -8.65
C GLU A 92 -5.66 4.41 -8.60
N LEU A 93 -5.08 3.59 -7.70
CA LEU A 93 -3.64 3.42 -7.59
C LEU A 93 -3.02 2.89 -8.88
N SER A 94 -3.69 1.98 -9.58
CA SER A 94 -3.20 1.36 -10.81
C SER A 94 -2.93 2.35 -11.95
N LYS A 95 -3.59 3.52 -11.93
CA LYS A 95 -3.41 4.59 -12.93
C LYS A 95 -2.07 5.31 -12.77
N HIS A 96 -1.49 5.25 -11.57
CA HIS A 96 -0.35 6.08 -11.15
C HIS A 96 0.93 5.28 -10.86
N VAL A 97 0.90 3.96 -10.97
CA VAL A 97 2.07 3.10 -10.74
C VAL A 97 2.52 2.40 -12.02
N ASP A 98 3.81 2.03 -12.09
CA ASP A 98 4.35 1.24 -13.19
C ASP A 98 4.05 -0.25 -13.02
N SER A 99 3.98 -0.71 -11.75
CA SER A 99 3.62 -2.08 -11.40
C SER A 99 2.82 -2.13 -10.11
N LEU A 100 1.81 -3.00 -10.08
CA LEU A 100 0.91 -3.19 -8.95
C LEU A 100 0.81 -4.66 -8.58
N ILE A 101 1.30 -5.00 -7.39
CA ILE A 101 1.22 -6.34 -6.82
C ILE A 101 0.10 -6.33 -5.77
N THR A 102 -0.92 -7.15 -5.99
CA THR A 102 -2.05 -7.26 -5.07
C THR A 102 -2.04 -8.60 -4.35
N ILE A 103 -2.02 -8.56 -3.03
CA ILE A 103 -2.02 -9.72 -2.13
C ILE A 103 -3.43 -9.88 -1.54
N PRO A 104 -4.21 -10.89 -1.98
CA PRO A 104 -5.51 -11.16 -1.37
C PRO A 104 -5.33 -11.86 -0.02
N ASN A 105 -5.64 -11.18 1.08
CA ASN A 105 -5.50 -11.74 2.43
C ASN A 105 -6.31 -13.05 2.62
N GLU A 106 -7.40 -13.21 1.88
CA GLU A 106 -8.19 -14.46 1.86
C GLU A 106 -7.35 -15.71 1.52
N LYS A 107 -6.31 -15.57 0.68
CA LYS A 107 -5.42 -16.69 0.36
C LYS A 107 -4.55 -17.10 1.55
N LEU A 108 -4.27 -16.19 2.49
CA LEU A 108 -3.47 -16.47 3.68
C LEU A 108 -4.20 -17.43 4.62
N LEU A 109 -5.53 -17.32 4.74
CA LEU A 109 -6.34 -18.22 5.58
C LEU A 109 -6.21 -19.69 5.14
N LYS A 110 -6.02 -19.94 3.84
CA LYS A 110 -5.81 -21.31 3.32
C LYS A 110 -4.48 -21.90 3.75
N VAL A 111 -3.47 -21.04 3.95
CA VAL A 111 -2.11 -21.45 4.33
C VAL A 111 -1.98 -21.58 5.85
N LEU A 112 -2.62 -20.67 6.60
CA LEU A 112 -2.55 -20.64 8.06
C LEU A 112 -3.36 -21.76 8.75
N GLY A 113 -4.33 -22.35 8.03
CA GLY A 113 -5.10 -23.49 8.52
C GLY A 113 -6.26 -23.12 9.45
N ARG A 114 -6.92 -24.14 9.99
CA ARG A 114 -8.08 -23.97 10.91
C ARG A 114 -7.59 -23.62 12.31
N GLY A 115 -8.24 -22.66 12.95
CA GLY A 115 -7.96 -22.25 14.34
C GLY A 115 -7.07 -21.01 14.47
N VAL A 116 -6.62 -20.43 13.35
CA VAL A 116 -5.89 -19.16 13.36
C VAL A 116 -6.74 -18.06 13.99
N THR A 117 -6.12 -17.29 14.89
CA THR A 117 -6.75 -16.12 15.47
C THR A 117 -6.75 -14.95 14.50
N LEU A 118 -7.64 -13.98 14.73
CA LEU A 118 -7.69 -12.75 13.95
C LEU A 118 -6.34 -12.00 13.97
N LEU A 119 -5.66 -11.99 15.13
CA LEU A 119 -4.39 -11.31 15.31
C LEU A 119 -3.28 -11.96 14.49
N GLU A 120 -3.20 -13.29 14.50
CA GLU A 120 -2.22 -14.06 13.71
C GLU A 120 -2.46 -13.89 12.21
N ALA A 121 -3.72 -13.83 11.77
CA ALA A 121 -4.06 -13.58 10.37
C ALA A 121 -3.56 -12.21 9.90
N PHE A 122 -3.75 -11.16 10.70
CA PHE A 122 -3.22 -9.82 10.39
C PHE A 122 -1.69 -9.77 10.45
N ALA A 123 -1.07 -10.44 11.42
CA ALA A 123 0.38 -10.54 11.49
C ALA A 123 0.96 -11.19 10.24
N SER A 124 0.36 -12.29 9.79
CA SER A 124 0.76 -12.96 8.55
C SER A 124 0.60 -12.08 7.32
N ALA A 125 -0.47 -11.28 7.22
CA ALA A 125 -0.64 -10.33 6.12
C ALA A 125 0.48 -9.27 6.08
N ASN A 126 0.89 -8.77 7.25
CA ASN A 126 2.01 -7.84 7.36
C ASN A 126 3.34 -8.47 6.96
N ASP A 127 3.58 -9.72 7.38
CA ASP A 127 4.79 -10.45 7.00
C ASP A 127 4.86 -10.69 5.50
N VAL A 128 3.75 -11.07 4.85
CA VAL A 128 3.71 -11.25 3.39
C VAL A 128 3.98 -9.92 2.67
N LEU A 129 3.38 -8.82 3.14
CA LEU A 129 3.64 -7.49 2.57
C LEU A 129 5.12 -7.09 2.70
N LYS A 130 5.71 -7.27 3.90
CA LYS A 130 7.12 -7.00 4.16
C LYS A 130 8.02 -7.86 3.26
N ASN A 131 7.78 -9.16 3.20
CA ASN A 131 8.59 -10.10 2.44
C ASN A 131 8.52 -9.80 0.93
N ALA A 132 7.36 -9.40 0.42
CA ALA A 132 7.20 -9.02 -0.98
C ALA A 132 8.05 -7.79 -1.33
N VAL A 133 7.99 -6.73 -0.51
CA VAL A 133 8.80 -5.51 -0.73
C VAL A 133 10.29 -5.82 -0.58
N GLN A 134 10.68 -6.54 0.48
CA GLN A 134 12.08 -6.90 0.74
C GLN A 134 12.67 -7.75 -0.38
N GLY A 135 11.93 -8.74 -0.88
CA GLY A 135 12.41 -9.61 -1.96
C GLY A 135 12.72 -8.85 -3.25
N ILE A 136 11.87 -7.88 -3.63
CA ILE A 136 12.11 -7.06 -4.83
C ILE A 136 13.28 -6.10 -4.59
N ALA A 137 13.31 -5.45 -3.42
CA ALA A 137 14.37 -4.51 -3.09
C ALA A 137 15.76 -5.19 -3.02
N GLU A 138 15.86 -6.39 -2.47
CA GLU A 138 17.12 -7.14 -2.38
C GLU A 138 17.65 -7.56 -3.75
N LEU A 139 16.78 -7.98 -4.68
CA LEU A 139 17.19 -8.33 -6.05
C LEU A 139 17.80 -7.14 -6.80
N ILE A 140 17.39 -5.92 -6.46
CA ILE A 140 17.87 -4.70 -7.11
C ILE A 140 19.13 -4.17 -6.43
N THR A 141 19.18 -4.22 -5.09
CA THR A 141 20.24 -3.56 -4.30
C THR A 141 21.44 -4.46 -4.02
N ARG A 142 21.31 -5.78 -4.12
CA ARG A 142 22.41 -6.73 -3.92
C ARG A 142 22.75 -7.41 -5.25
N PRO A 143 23.91 -7.12 -5.85
CA PRO A 143 24.38 -7.86 -7.02
C PRO A 143 24.53 -9.34 -6.64
N GLY A 144 23.77 -10.23 -7.29
CA GLY A 144 23.98 -11.67 -7.19
C GLY A 144 25.17 -12.11 -8.07
N MET A 145 25.75 -13.29 -7.79
CA MET A 145 26.79 -13.86 -8.67
C MET A 145 26.26 -14.33 -10.04
N ILE A 146 24.94 -14.35 -10.22
CA ILE A 146 24.27 -14.65 -11.49
C ILE A 146 23.29 -13.50 -11.75
N ASN A 147 23.65 -12.58 -12.63
CA ASN A 147 22.70 -11.62 -13.18
C ASN A 147 21.96 -12.28 -14.35
N VAL A 148 20.65 -12.08 -14.41
CA VAL A 148 19.84 -12.27 -15.63
C VAL A 148 20.04 -11.10 -16.59
#